data_AF-A0A6A3U1W3-F1
#
_entry.id   AF-A0A6A3U1W3-F1
#
_cell.length_a   1.000
_cell.length_b   1.000
_cell.length_c   1.000
_cell.angle_alpha   90.00
_cell.angle_beta   90.00
_cell.angle_gamma   90.00
#
_symmetry.space_group_name_H-M   'P 1'
#
loop_
_entity.id
_entity.type
_entity.pdbx_description
1 polymer ?
#
loop_
_entity_poly.entity_id
_entity_poly.type
_entity_poly.pdbx_seq_one_letter_code
_entity_poly.pdbx_strand_id
1 'polypeptide(L)'
;MPRATKKSGKTSGKNTNVRPRATSKSKPSQAFSEDTHYSKRKRGQDEDEVDGDSAKNKTARVTRNATAEAAEGVEVETIRQTSDDQELSLADLAEAVPALEKMHARMKDGKRQLGKRRSGDKFQLSSSLFHVFAHRYRAARNAHKDVDYQRPSETDNFKSFRGHVEELRAKEPELKVAVKKALAEQREIDAGKPMKNIDALEKEIAMLDVHHKEDVAKCKQLEVDIEQQEEQHSLTISKLKESYEVEIGKLHNELNEVKAMNSALKEVVTGRGKSAELGGEVNEVKDKVAELEQKKEAELVAFGNRLARKERGLVAQSEAMKAELERIKVEWAKLEREQSRHDFQVQRYTD
;
A
#
# COMPACT_ATOMS: atom_id res chain seq x y z
N MET A 1 -116.11 -7.85 33.81
CA MET A 1 -116.06 -9.13 34.55
C MET A 1 -115.22 -10.12 33.73
N PRO A 2 -114.14 -10.74 34.25
CA PRO A 2 -113.27 -10.34 35.34
C PRO A 2 -111.80 -10.15 34.92
N ARG A 3 -111.08 -9.46 35.80
CA ARG A 3 -109.64 -9.26 35.90
C ARG A 3 -109.14 -10.24 36.97
N ALA A 4 -108.01 -10.91 36.78
CA ALA A 4 -107.25 -11.61 37.84
C ALA A 4 -105.81 -11.80 37.34
N THR A 5 -104.80 -11.04 37.77
CA THR A 5 -104.02 -11.04 39.03
C THR A 5 -102.97 -12.15 39.19
N LYS A 6 -101.71 -11.68 39.25
CA LYS A 6 -100.67 -11.97 40.26
C LYS A 6 -99.84 -13.28 40.16
N LYS A 7 -98.53 -13.02 39.97
CA LYS A 7 -97.38 -13.32 40.86
C LYS A 7 -96.63 -14.66 40.75
N SER A 8 -95.30 -14.46 40.84
CA SER A 8 -94.25 -15.34 41.40
C SER A 8 -93.85 -16.54 40.53
N GLY A 9 -92.60 -16.99 40.49
CA GLY A 9 -91.47 -16.70 41.37
C GLY A 9 -90.13 -17.03 40.71
N LYS A 10 -89.09 -16.64 41.44
CA LYS A 10 -87.67 -16.75 41.15
C LYS A 10 -87.16 -18.08 41.71
N THR A 11 -86.47 -18.89 40.92
CA THR A 11 -85.56 -19.97 41.35
C THR A 11 -84.39 -19.93 40.35
N SER A 12 -83.14 -19.56 40.68
CA SER A 12 -82.18 -20.08 41.65
C SER A 12 -81.99 -21.59 41.54
N GLY A 13 -80.96 -22.01 40.81
CA GLY A 13 -80.48 -23.39 40.71
C GLY A 13 -79.05 -23.40 40.18
N LYS A 14 -78.10 -23.54 41.10
CA LYS A 14 -76.64 -23.55 40.91
C LYS A 14 -76.22 -25.02 40.97
N ASN A 15 -75.66 -25.57 39.90
CA ASN A 15 -75.22 -26.98 39.89
C ASN A 15 -73.81 -27.07 39.28
N THR A 16 -72.83 -27.08 40.17
CA THR A 16 -71.50 -27.66 40.01
C THR A 16 -71.59 -29.16 39.72
N ASN A 17 -70.78 -29.73 38.81
CA ASN A 17 -69.68 -30.68 39.11
C ASN A 17 -69.16 -31.44 37.87
N VAL A 18 -67.83 -31.47 37.75
CA VAL A 18 -66.95 -32.63 37.51
C VAL A 18 -67.00 -33.43 36.19
N ARG A 19 -65.82 -33.39 35.56
CA ARG A 19 -65.16 -34.25 34.56
C ARG A 19 -65.17 -35.75 34.89
N PRO A 20 -65.16 -36.65 33.88
CA PRO A 20 -64.48 -37.93 34.01
C PRO A 20 -63.20 -38.00 33.17
N ARG A 21 -62.17 -38.53 33.81
CA ARG A 21 -60.86 -38.94 33.27
C ARG A 21 -60.99 -40.40 32.85
N ALA A 22 -60.64 -40.74 31.61
CA ALA A 22 -60.34 -42.11 31.22
C ALA A 22 -58.91 -42.17 30.70
N THR A 23 -58.16 -43.11 31.27
CA THR A 23 -56.76 -43.43 30.99
C THR A 23 -56.70 -44.54 29.94
N SER A 24 -55.82 -44.40 28.94
CA SER A 24 -55.23 -45.55 28.26
C SER A 24 -53.77 -45.25 27.93
N LYS A 25 -52.91 -46.20 28.29
CA LYS A 25 -51.46 -46.16 28.16
C LYS A 25 -51.06 -46.79 26.82
N SER A 26 -50.14 -46.18 26.10
CA SER A 26 -49.19 -46.87 25.21
C SER A 26 -47.90 -46.06 25.11
N LYS A 27 -46.77 -46.78 25.00
CA LYS A 27 -45.37 -46.35 25.23
C LYS A 27 -44.78 -45.53 24.06
N PRO A 28 -43.65 -44.81 24.29
CA PRO A 28 -43.08 -43.85 23.35
C PRO A 28 -42.06 -44.49 22.39
N SER A 29 -42.07 -44.06 21.13
CA SER A 29 -40.99 -44.31 20.16
C SER A 29 -40.12 -43.06 19.98
N GLN A 30 -38.82 -43.31 19.91
CA GLN A 30 -37.67 -42.42 19.71
C GLN A 30 -37.89 -41.35 18.61
N ALA A 31 -37.69 -40.07 18.91
CA ALA A 31 -36.45 -39.28 18.87
C ALA A 31 -36.01 -38.86 17.45
N PHE A 32 -36.07 -37.55 17.18
CA PHE A 32 -35.08 -36.76 16.43
C PHE A 32 -35.40 -35.28 16.67
N SER A 33 -34.58 -34.59 17.49
CA SER A 33 -34.62 -33.13 17.65
C SER A 33 -33.24 -32.61 17.28
N GLU A 34 -33.19 -31.75 16.27
CA GLU A 34 -31.98 -31.09 15.79
C GLU A 34 -31.52 -30.03 16.79
N ASP A 35 -30.33 -30.26 17.35
CA ASP A 35 -29.63 -29.38 18.27
C ASP A 35 -29.14 -28.10 17.57
N THR A 36 -29.70 -26.93 17.93
CA THR A 36 -29.07 -25.64 17.63
C THR A 36 -28.24 -25.20 18.82
N HIS A 37 -26.94 -25.52 18.79
CA HIS A 37 -25.98 -25.12 19.82
C HIS A 37 -25.72 -23.60 19.81
N TYR A 38 -26.23 -22.88 20.81
CA TYR A 38 -25.73 -21.56 21.19
C TYR A 38 -24.41 -21.72 21.97
N SER A 39 -23.27 -21.42 21.33
CA SER A 39 -21.98 -21.36 22.03
C SER A 39 -21.85 -20.04 22.79
N LYS A 40 -21.78 -20.12 24.12
CA LYS A 40 -21.25 -19.08 24.99
C LYS A 40 -19.73 -19.14 24.92
N ARG A 41 -19.06 -18.06 24.49
CA ARG A 41 -17.62 -17.90 24.73
C ARG A 41 -17.35 -16.75 25.70
N LYS A 42 -16.45 -17.07 26.62
CA LYS A 42 -16.04 -16.30 27.80
C LYS A 42 -15.12 -15.15 27.42
N ARG A 43 -15.25 -14.06 28.18
CA ARG A 43 -14.34 -12.93 28.28
C ARG A 43 -13.10 -13.38 29.06
N GLY A 44 -11.93 -13.32 28.42
CA GLY A 44 -10.62 -13.37 29.06
C GLY A 44 -9.94 -12.02 28.83
N GLN A 45 -9.53 -11.40 29.93
CA GLN A 45 -8.56 -10.30 29.96
C GLN A 45 -7.17 -10.92 29.80
N ASP A 46 -6.27 -10.26 29.08
CA ASP A 46 -4.86 -10.10 29.45
C ASP A 46 -4.30 -8.94 28.61
N GLU A 47 -3.55 -8.07 29.29
CA GLU A 47 -2.88 -6.90 28.73
C GLU A 47 -1.55 -7.30 28.10
N ASP A 48 -1.09 -6.55 27.10
CA ASP A 48 0.34 -6.29 26.92
C ASP A 48 0.52 -4.96 26.14
N GLU A 49 1.21 -4.03 26.78
CA GLU A 49 1.74 -2.79 26.22
C GLU A 49 2.84 -3.07 25.18
N VAL A 50 2.86 -2.33 24.07
CA VAL A 50 4.12 -1.75 23.59
C VAL A 50 3.91 -0.51 22.71
N ASP A 51 4.70 0.51 23.05
CA ASP A 51 4.97 1.79 22.41
C ASP A 51 5.34 1.73 20.92
N GLY A 52 5.19 2.87 20.23
CA GLY A 52 6.13 3.21 19.15
C GLY A 52 5.59 3.88 17.88
N ASP A 53 5.33 5.18 18.01
CA ASP A 53 5.85 6.21 17.10
C ASP A 53 5.24 6.54 15.73
N SER A 54 5.40 7.82 15.47
CA SER A 54 4.87 8.70 14.45
C SER A 54 5.41 8.51 13.03
N ALA A 55 4.58 8.79 12.02
CA ALA A 55 5.06 9.43 10.79
C ALA A 55 3.91 10.15 10.06
N LYS A 56 4.07 11.47 9.96
CA LYS A 56 3.30 12.38 9.11
C LYS A 56 3.89 12.33 7.70
N ASN A 57 3.07 12.22 6.67
CA ASN A 57 3.46 12.62 5.31
C ASN A 57 2.34 13.40 4.60
N LYS A 58 2.67 14.67 4.38
CA LYS A 58 1.97 15.70 3.63
C LYS A 58 1.86 15.31 2.15
N THR A 59 0.67 15.37 1.58
CA THR A 59 0.50 15.30 0.12
C THR A 59 0.59 16.70 -0.48
N ALA A 60 1.55 16.88 -1.38
CA ALA A 60 1.84 18.13 -2.06
C ALA A 60 0.82 18.42 -3.18
N ARG A 61 0.43 19.68 -3.25
CA ARG A 61 -0.36 20.34 -4.28
C ARG A 61 0.45 20.43 -5.58
N VAL A 62 -0.02 19.82 -6.66
CA VAL A 62 0.49 20.08 -8.02
C VAL A 62 -0.66 20.63 -8.88
N THR A 63 -0.56 21.93 -9.14
CA THR A 63 -1.32 22.69 -10.13
C THR A 63 -0.75 22.46 -11.53
N ARG A 64 -1.62 22.24 -12.52
CA ARG A 64 -1.32 22.56 -13.93
C ARG A 64 -2.55 23.22 -14.56
N ASN A 65 -2.29 24.35 -15.22
CA ASN A 65 -3.27 25.21 -15.87
C ASN A 65 -3.44 24.85 -17.34
N ALA A 66 -4.69 25.01 -17.79
CA ALA A 66 -5.26 25.29 -19.12
C ALA A 66 -4.41 25.19 -20.40
N THR A 67 -4.99 24.52 -21.39
CA THR A 67 -4.92 24.87 -22.81
C THR A 67 -6.32 24.74 -23.41
N ALA A 68 -6.78 25.78 -24.10
CA ALA A 68 -8.08 25.87 -24.77
C ALA A 68 -7.98 25.39 -26.23
N GLU A 69 -9.08 24.82 -26.74
CA GLU A 69 -9.80 25.22 -27.97
C GLU A 69 -10.41 24.01 -28.72
N ALA A 70 -11.55 24.28 -29.35
CA ALA A 70 -12.22 23.56 -30.43
C ALA A 70 -13.39 22.62 -30.05
N ALA A 71 -14.57 23.09 -30.47
CA ALA A 71 -15.89 22.53 -30.35
C ALA A 71 -16.09 21.26 -31.19
N GLU A 72 -16.85 20.31 -30.65
CA GLU A 72 -17.84 19.58 -31.44
C GLU A 72 -18.97 19.13 -30.50
N GLY A 73 -20.21 19.38 -30.93
CA GLY A 73 -21.41 19.28 -30.11
C GLY A 73 -21.68 17.85 -29.65
N VAL A 74 -21.69 17.67 -28.33
CA VAL A 74 -22.35 16.52 -27.71
C VAL A 74 -23.61 17.07 -27.07
N GLU A 75 -24.74 16.65 -27.64
CA GLU A 75 -26.06 16.81 -27.05
C GLU A 75 -25.98 16.40 -25.60
N VAL A 76 -26.08 17.38 -24.70
CA VAL A 76 -26.17 17.16 -23.27
C VAL A 76 -27.46 16.38 -23.07
N GLU A 77 -27.28 15.07 -22.89
CA GLU A 77 -28.29 14.15 -22.42
C GLU A 77 -28.90 14.76 -21.17
N THR A 78 -30.10 15.29 -21.37
CA THR A 78 -30.95 15.88 -20.34
C THR A 78 -31.00 14.90 -19.19
N ILE A 79 -30.24 15.20 -18.13
CA ILE A 79 -30.36 14.51 -16.85
C ILE A 79 -31.86 14.53 -16.54
N ARG A 80 -32.47 13.34 -16.55
CA ARG A 80 -33.81 13.13 -16.03
C ARG A 80 -33.78 13.61 -14.58
N GLN A 81 -34.18 14.86 -14.36
CA GLN A 81 -34.61 15.33 -13.06
C GLN A 81 -35.77 14.43 -12.68
N THR A 82 -35.50 13.47 -11.79
CA THR A 82 -36.56 12.67 -11.19
C THR A 82 -37.48 13.64 -10.47
N SER A 83 -38.80 13.41 -10.55
CA SER A 83 -39.82 14.25 -9.90
C SER A 83 -39.58 14.45 -8.39
N ASP A 84 -38.71 13.65 -7.79
CA ASP A 84 -38.37 13.65 -6.38
C ASP A 84 -37.44 14.81 -5.97
N ASP A 85 -36.71 15.43 -6.90
CA ASP A 85 -35.84 16.58 -6.63
C ASP A 85 -36.53 17.94 -6.81
N GLN A 86 -37.73 17.97 -7.41
CA GLN A 86 -38.45 19.23 -7.63
C GLN A 86 -38.96 19.80 -6.30
N GLU A 87 -38.48 20.97 -5.89
CA GLU A 87 -38.91 21.60 -4.65
C GLU A 87 -40.38 22.01 -4.71
N LEU A 88 -41.14 21.76 -3.63
CA LEU A 88 -42.53 22.20 -3.53
C LEU A 88 -42.60 23.74 -3.61
N SER A 89 -43.61 24.25 -4.32
CA SER A 89 -43.89 25.68 -4.33
C SER A 89 -44.23 26.18 -2.93
N LEU A 90 -44.09 27.49 -2.66
CA LEU A 90 -44.44 28.05 -1.34
C LEU A 90 -45.91 27.82 -0.98
N ALA A 91 -46.81 27.84 -1.99
CA ALA A 91 -48.23 27.56 -1.82
C ALA A 91 -48.46 26.08 -1.47
N ASP A 92 -47.83 25.16 -2.22
CA ASP A 92 -47.92 23.72 -1.94
C ASP A 92 -47.33 23.39 -0.56
N LEU A 93 -46.22 24.02 -0.18
CA LEU A 93 -45.61 23.83 1.14
C LEU A 93 -46.51 24.35 2.27
N ALA A 94 -47.28 25.41 2.02
CA ALA A 94 -48.27 25.92 2.99
C ALA A 94 -49.43 24.95 3.22
N GLU A 95 -49.84 24.21 2.20
CA GLU A 95 -50.85 23.14 2.25
C GLU A 95 -50.28 21.84 2.84
N ALA A 96 -49.02 21.52 2.51
CA ALA A 96 -48.39 20.25 2.85
C ALA A 96 -48.05 20.10 4.35
N VAL A 97 -47.70 21.19 5.04
CA VAL A 97 -47.42 21.15 6.49
C VAL A 97 -48.65 20.74 7.32
N PRO A 98 -49.85 21.34 7.17
CA PRO A 98 -51.04 20.86 7.86
C PRO A 98 -51.51 19.48 7.33
N ALA A 99 -51.24 19.14 6.06
CA ALA A 99 -51.50 17.79 5.55
C ALA A 99 -50.66 16.73 6.28
N LEU A 100 -49.39 17.03 6.59
CA LEU A 100 -48.50 16.16 7.35
C LEU A 100 -49.03 15.90 8.77
N GLU A 101 -49.58 16.93 9.42
CA GLU A 101 -50.23 16.81 10.74
C GLU A 101 -51.45 15.89 10.68
N LYS A 102 -52.33 16.08 9.69
CA LYS A 102 -53.49 15.21 9.46
C LYS A 102 -53.08 13.76 9.16
N MET A 103 -52.06 13.57 8.32
CA MET A 103 -51.52 12.24 8.00
C MET A 103 -51.01 11.52 9.25
N HIS A 104 -50.22 12.19 10.09
CA HIS A 104 -49.74 11.62 11.35
C HIS A 104 -50.87 11.36 12.37
N ALA A 105 -51.92 12.19 12.40
CA ALA A 105 -53.09 11.97 13.24
C ALA A 105 -53.83 10.68 12.81
N ARG A 106 -54.13 10.52 11.51
CA ARG A 106 -54.74 9.30 10.95
C ARG A 106 -53.92 8.05 11.26
N MET A 107 -52.59 8.13 11.17
CA MET A 107 -51.70 7.01 11.51
C MET A 107 -51.74 6.62 12.99
N LYS A 108 -52.06 7.56 13.90
CA LYS A 108 -52.19 7.31 15.34
C LYS A 108 -53.57 6.76 15.71
N ASP A 109 -54.64 7.24 15.07
CA ASP A 109 -56.03 6.92 15.42
C ASP A 109 -56.42 5.44 15.22
N GLY A 110 -55.54 4.62 14.60
CA GLY A 110 -55.73 3.18 14.42
C GLY A 110 -54.77 2.25 15.18
N LYS A 111 -53.77 2.74 15.93
CA LYS A 111 -52.71 1.89 16.53
C LYS A 111 -52.42 2.23 18.00
N ARG A 112 -52.47 1.23 18.89
CA ARG A 112 -52.18 1.37 20.34
C ARG A 112 -50.72 1.71 20.68
N GLN A 113 -49.79 1.62 19.74
CA GLN A 113 -48.43 2.13 19.87
C GLN A 113 -47.75 2.05 18.50
N LEU A 114 -47.19 3.15 17.99
CA LEU A 114 -46.09 3.05 17.05
C LEU A 114 -44.98 2.31 17.81
N GLY A 115 -44.48 1.19 17.26
CA GLY A 115 -43.62 0.25 17.98
C GLY A 115 -42.49 0.92 18.78
N LYS A 116 -42.05 0.26 19.86
CA LYS A 116 -40.94 0.76 20.68
C LYS A 116 -39.74 1.05 19.79
N ARG A 117 -39.14 2.24 19.95
CA ARG A 117 -37.93 2.62 19.22
C ARG A 117 -36.86 1.55 19.41
N ARG A 118 -36.18 1.16 18.34
CA ARG A 118 -34.96 0.36 18.44
C ARG A 118 -33.92 1.25 19.13
N SER A 119 -33.30 0.76 20.20
CA SER A 119 -32.32 1.50 21.00
C SER A 119 -31.07 1.93 20.23
N GLY A 120 -30.89 1.46 18.99
CA GLY A 120 -29.74 1.76 18.14
C GLY A 120 -29.84 3.04 17.29
N ASP A 121 -31.04 3.59 17.04
CA ASP A 121 -31.17 4.77 16.18
C ASP A 121 -31.30 6.06 17.03
N LYS A 122 -30.15 6.71 17.23
CA LYS A 122 -30.00 7.86 18.11
C LYS A 122 -30.62 9.14 17.53
N PHE A 123 -30.75 9.25 16.21
CA PHE A 123 -31.13 10.48 15.51
C PHE A 123 -32.48 10.35 14.77
N GLN A 124 -33.46 9.65 15.35
CA GLN A 124 -34.81 9.60 14.77
C GLN A 124 -35.67 10.81 15.13
N LEU A 125 -36.30 11.39 14.11
CA LEU A 125 -37.36 12.37 14.29
C LEU A 125 -38.66 11.68 14.67
N SER A 126 -39.25 12.09 15.79
CA SER A 126 -40.62 11.69 16.12
C SER A 126 -41.63 12.44 15.27
N SER A 127 -42.87 11.95 15.16
CA SER A 127 -43.93 12.66 14.41
C SER A 127 -44.09 14.11 14.87
N SER A 128 -44.02 14.40 16.17
CA SER A 128 -44.09 15.79 16.66
C SER A 128 -42.89 16.64 16.24
N LEU A 129 -41.69 16.05 16.18
CA LEU A 129 -40.49 16.75 15.71
C LEU A 129 -40.51 17.01 14.20
N PHE A 130 -41.09 16.11 13.42
CA PHE A 130 -41.34 16.35 12.00
C PHE A 130 -42.19 17.59 11.77
N HIS A 131 -43.24 17.84 12.56
CA HIS A 131 -44.04 19.07 12.43
C HIS A 131 -43.22 20.32 12.75
N VAL A 132 -42.49 20.31 13.87
CA VAL A 132 -41.64 21.46 14.26
C VAL A 132 -40.58 21.74 13.19
N PHE A 133 -40.02 20.69 12.60
CA PHE A 133 -39.05 20.80 11.53
C PHE A 133 -39.70 21.34 10.24
N ALA A 134 -40.87 20.83 9.86
CA ALA A 134 -41.63 21.29 8.70
C ALA A 134 -42.02 22.79 8.78
N HIS A 135 -42.48 23.25 9.95
CA HIS A 135 -42.80 24.66 10.18
C HIS A 135 -41.57 25.57 10.05
N ARG A 136 -40.40 25.12 10.55
CA ARG A 136 -39.13 25.86 10.40
C ARG A 136 -38.64 25.89 8.97
N TYR A 137 -38.70 24.75 8.27
CA TYR A 137 -38.37 24.65 6.86
C TYR A 137 -39.25 25.61 6.01
N ARG A 138 -40.56 25.63 6.28
CA ARG A 138 -41.49 26.57 5.65
C ARG A 138 -41.16 28.03 5.97
N ALA A 139 -40.84 28.35 7.23
CA ALA A 139 -40.47 29.71 7.62
C ALA A 139 -39.19 30.20 6.94
N ALA A 140 -38.17 29.35 6.82
CA ALA A 140 -36.93 29.65 6.10
C ALA A 140 -37.18 29.90 4.61
N ARG A 141 -37.98 29.01 3.97
CA ARG A 141 -38.41 29.17 2.57
C ARG A 141 -39.20 30.46 2.34
N ASN A 142 -40.15 30.79 3.21
CA ASN A 142 -40.90 32.05 3.15
C ASN A 142 -40.01 33.28 3.31
N ALA A 143 -38.93 33.17 4.08
CA ALA A 143 -37.96 34.25 4.27
C ALA A 143 -36.87 34.28 3.18
N HIS A 144 -36.91 33.36 2.20
CA HIS A 144 -35.86 33.14 1.20
C HIS A 144 -34.46 32.98 1.83
N LYS A 145 -34.38 32.22 2.93
CA LYS A 145 -33.15 31.94 3.68
C LYS A 145 -32.92 30.46 3.81
N ASP A 146 -31.67 30.10 4.09
CA ASP A 146 -31.30 28.74 4.49
C ASP A 146 -31.94 28.38 5.83
N VAL A 147 -32.21 27.09 6.01
CA VAL A 147 -32.79 26.57 7.24
C VAL A 147 -31.73 26.63 8.35
N ASP A 148 -32.05 27.35 9.43
CA ASP A 148 -31.22 27.36 10.64
C ASP A 148 -31.35 26.02 11.38
N TYR A 149 -30.34 25.16 11.20
CA TYR A 149 -30.23 23.85 11.86
C TYR A 149 -29.57 23.91 13.24
N GLN A 150 -28.78 24.94 13.51
CA GLN A 150 -28.01 25.06 14.73
C GLN A 150 -28.93 25.33 15.92
N ARG A 151 -29.79 26.35 15.81
CA ARG A 151 -30.73 26.72 16.86
C ARG A 151 -31.70 25.59 17.25
N PRO A 152 -32.33 24.83 16.31
CA PRO A 152 -33.17 23.69 16.70
C PRO A 152 -32.39 22.57 17.36
N SER A 153 -31.15 22.28 16.93
CA SER A 153 -30.32 21.24 17.56
C SER A 153 -30.03 21.51 19.04
N GLU A 154 -29.96 22.78 19.43
CA GLU A 154 -29.71 23.20 20.81
C GLU A 154 -30.97 23.26 21.68
N THR A 155 -32.16 23.25 21.05
CA THR A 155 -33.45 23.32 21.74
C THR A 155 -33.87 21.99 22.38
N ASP A 156 -34.71 22.07 23.41
CA ASP A 156 -35.27 20.90 24.08
C ASP A 156 -36.19 20.03 23.22
N ASN A 157 -36.60 20.51 22.05
CA ASN A 157 -37.36 19.70 21.10
C ASN A 157 -36.45 18.63 20.46
N PHE A 158 -35.22 18.98 20.08
CA PHE A 158 -34.30 18.07 19.37
C PHE A 158 -33.17 17.58 20.27
N LYS A 159 -33.48 17.15 21.50
CA LYS A 159 -32.47 16.68 22.47
C LYS A 159 -31.52 15.62 21.92
N SER A 160 -32.01 14.74 21.05
CA SER A 160 -31.20 13.71 20.39
C SER A 160 -30.16 14.27 19.42
N PHE A 161 -30.35 15.48 18.90
CA PHE A 161 -29.47 16.13 17.93
C PHE A 161 -28.57 17.21 18.56
N ARG A 162 -28.56 17.34 19.89
CA ARG A 162 -27.74 18.34 20.59
C ARG A 162 -26.26 18.15 20.27
N GLY A 163 -25.63 19.17 19.70
CA GLY A 163 -24.23 19.12 19.24
C GLY A 163 -24.01 18.40 17.90
N HIS A 164 -25.09 17.93 17.26
CA HIS A 164 -25.06 17.17 16.01
C HIS A 164 -25.93 17.86 14.94
N VAL A 165 -25.51 19.08 14.55
CA VAL A 165 -26.24 19.92 13.59
C VAL A 165 -26.35 19.27 12.21
N GLU A 166 -25.26 18.64 11.74
CA GLU A 166 -25.22 17.99 10.43
C GLU A 166 -26.16 16.78 10.34
N GLU A 167 -26.38 16.06 11.45
CA GLU A 167 -27.36 14.97 11.51
C GLU A 167 -28.80 15.49 11.36
N LEU A 168 -29.09 16.68 11.90
CA LEU A 168 -30.40 17.32 11.71
C LEU A 168 -30.57 17.83 10.27
N ARG A 169 -29.50 18.35 9.65
CA ARG A 169 -29.49 18.73 8.24
C ARG A 169 -29.71 17.50 7.33
N ALA A 170 -29.08 16.37 7.65
CA ALA A 170 -29.25 15.11 6.92
C ALA A 170 -30.70 14.57 6.94
N LYS A 171 -31.55 15.07 7.85
CA LYS A 171 -32.99 14.75 7.91
C LYS A 171 -33.86 15.62 7.00
N GLU A 172 -33.32 16.68 6.39
CA GLU A 172 -34.07 17.54 5.48
C GLU A 172 -34.64 16.77 4.26
N PRO A 173 -33.90 15.85 3.59
CA PRO A 173 -34.47 15.05 2.51
C PRO A 173 -35.63 14.16 2.97
N GLU A 174 -35.49 13.53 4.14
CA GLU A 174 -36.56 12.72 4.75
C GLU A 174 -37.82 13.57 5.03
N LEU A 175 -37.64 14.80 5.51
CA LEU A 175 -38.72 15.77 5.67
C LEU A 175 -39.37 16.12 4.32
N LYS A 176 -38.57 16.43 3.28
CA LYS A 176 -39.09 16.79 1.94
C LYS A 176 -39.97 15.68 1.37
N VAL A 177 -39.50 14.43 1.44
CA VAL A 177 -40.27 13.25 0.99
C VAL A 177 -41.56 13.11 1.79
N ALA A 178 -41.50 13.23 3.12
CA ALA A 178 -42.68 13.11 3.98
C ALA A 178 -43.74 14.19 3.69
N VAL A 179 -43.32 15.44 3.46
CA VAL A 179 -44.19 16.58 3.16
C VAL A 179 -44.83 16.42 1.77
N LYS A 180 -44.05 16.04 0.74
CA LYS A 180 -44.58 15.74 -0.60
C LYS A 180 -45.62 14.62 -0.57
N LYS A 181 -45.31 13.53 0.14
CA LYS A 181 -46.21 12.39 0.31
C LYS A 181 -47.51 12.80 1.01
N ALA A 182 -47.41 13.57 2.10
CA ALA A 182 -48.57 14.03 2.85
C ALA A 182 -49.48 14.92 2.00
N LEU A 183 -48.91 15.80 1.18
CA LEU A 183 -49.67 16.64 0.25
C LEU A 183 -50.40 15.80 -0.80
N ALA A 184 -49.69 14.86 -1.45
CA ALA A 184 -50.29 13.98 -2.44
C ALA A 184 -51.45 13.16 -1.85
N GLU A 185 -51.23 12.54 -0.68
CA GLU A 185 -52.27 11.78 0.02
C GLU A 185 -53.47 12.66 0.39
N GLN A 186 -53.24 13.88 0.89
CA GLN A 186 -54.33 14.80 1.24
C GLN A 186 -55.12 15.22 -0.01
N ARG A 187 -54.46 15.49 -1.14
CA ARG A 187 -55.12 15.80 -2.41
C ARG A 187 -55.96 14.62 -2.93
N GLU A 188 -55.49 13.39 -2.75
CA GLU A 188 -56.27 12.20 -3.10
C GLU A 188 -57.53 12.07 -2.23
N ILE A 189 -57.41 12.37 -0.93
CA ILE A 189 -58.54 12.40 0.01
C ILE A 189 -59.55 13.49 -0.39
N ASP A 190 -59.07 14.70 -0.66
CA ASP A 190 -59.92 15.85 -1.00
C ASP A 190 -60.60 15.68 -2.37
N ALA A 191 -59.93 15.00 -3.32
CA ALA A 191 -60.53 14.58 -4.59
C ALA A 191 -61.58 13.47 -4.44
N GLY A 192 -61.78 12.94 -3.22
CA GLY A 192 -62.72 11.86 -2.95
C GLY A 192 -62.36 10.57 -3.68
N LYS A 193 -61.06 10.35 -3.96
CA LYS A 193 -60.59 9.17 -4.70
C LYS A 193 -61.09 7.92 -3.96
N PRO A 194 -61.93 7.08 -4.60
CA PRO A 194 -62.49 5.92 -3.92
C PRO A 194 -61.33 5.00 -3.53
N MET A 195 -61.41 4.46 -2.31
CA MET A 195 -60.49 3.44 -1.82
C MET A 195 -60.35 2.37 -2.90
N LYS A 196 -59.10 2.02 -3.26
CA LYS A 196 -58.84 0.94 -4.25
C LYS A 196 -59.69 -0.26 -3.85
N ASN A 197 -60.50 -0.78 -4.78
CA ASN A 197 -61.28 -1.97 -4.49
C ASN A 197 -60.35 -3.18 -4.28
N ILE A 198 -60.87 -4.20 -3.59
CA ILE A 198 -60.11 -5.41 -3.27
C ILE A 198 -59.51 -6.01 -4.54
N ASP A 199 -60.28 -6.09 -5.63
CA ASP A 199 -59.84 -6.61 -6.93
C ASP A 199 -58.64 -5.84 -7.52
N ALA A 200 -58.57 -4.52 -7.38
CA ALA A 200 -57.44 -3.73 -7.86
C ALA A 200 -56.18 -3.97 -7.02
N LEU A 201 -56.35 -4.12 -5.70
CA LEU A 201 -55.24 -4.45 -4.79
C LEU A 201 -54.71 -5.86 -5.06
N GLU A 202 -55.58 -6.84 -5.29
CA GLU A 202 -55.18 -8.21 -5.62
C GLU A 202 -54.38 -8.27 -6.94
N LYS A 203 -54.80 -7.52 -7.96
CA LYS A 203 -54.03 -7.41 -9.22
C LYS A 203 -52.66 -6.78 -9.02
N GLU A 204 -52.57 -5.74 -8.21
CA GLU A 204 -51.30 -5.07 -7.90
C GLU A 204 -50.36 -6.01 -7.12
N ILE A 205 -50.88 -6.74 -6.12
CA ILE A 205 -50.12 -7.75 -5.38
C ILE A 205 -49.63 -8.86 -6.31
N ALA A 206 -50.48 -9.38 -7.19
CA ALA A 206 -50.09 -10.43 -8.14
C ALA A 206 -48.97 -9.99 -9.09
N MET A 207 -49.01 -8.74 -9.58
CA MET A 207 -47.93 -8.19 -10.40
C MET A 207 -46.63 -8.02 -9.61
N LEU A 208 -46.72 -7.51 -8.37
CA LEU A 208 -45.56 -7.37 -7.48
C LEU A 208 -44.92 -8.72 -7.14
N ASP A 209 -45.72 -9.77 -6.94
CA ASP A 209 -45.23 -11.13 -6.68
C ASP A 209 -44.46 -11.70 -7.88
N VAL A 210 -44.90 -11.42 -9.11
CA VAL A 210 -44.18 -11.83 -10.33
C VAL A 210 -42.84 -11.08 -10.42
N HIS A 211 -42.86 -9.75 -10.25
CA HIS A 211 -41.64 -8.94 -10.27
C HIS A 211 -40.63 -9.39 -9.20
N HIS A 212 -41.11 -9.66 -7.97
CA HIS A 212 -40.25 -10.14 -6.89
C HIS A 212 -39.59 -11.49 -7.23
N LYS A 213 -40.33 -12.41 -7.86
CA LYS A 213 -39.77 -13.69 -8.31
C LYS A 213 -38.71 -13.50 -9.39
N GLU A 214 -38.95 -12.61 -10.34
CA GLU A 214 -37.97 -12.26 -11.38
C GLU A 214 -36.70 -11.65 -10.78
N ASP A 215 -36.83 -10.73 -9.84
CA ASP A 215 -35.69 -10.12 -9.14
C ASP A 215 -34.90 -11.16 -8.35
N VAL A 216 -35.59 -12.05 -7.62
CA VAL A 216 -34.94 -13.16 -6.90
C VAL A 216 -34.18 -14.08 -7.86
N ALA A 217 -34.72 -14.35 -9.04
CA ALA A 217 -34.03 -15.15 -10.06
C ALA A 217 -32.79 -14.43 -10.61
N LYS A 218 -32.89 -13.12 -10.91
CA LYS A 218 -31.74 -12.31 -11.34
C LYS A 218 -30.65 -12.24 -10.27
N CYS A 219 -31.01 -12.04 -9.01
CA CYS A 219 -30.07 -12.02 -7.90
C CYS A 219 -29.31 -13.35 -7.78
N LYS A 220 -30.01 -14.49 -7.89
CA LYS A 220 -29.37 -15.81 -7.86
C LYS A 220 -28.39 -16.01 -9.02
N GLN A 221 -28.74 -15.54 -10.22
CA GLN A 221 -27.84 -15.64 -11.37
C GLN A 221 -26.59 -14.78 -11.16
N LEU A 222 -26.75 -13.53 -10.71
CA LEU A 222 -25.63 -12.63 -10.43
C LEU A 222 -24.70 -13.19 -9.34
N GLU A 223 -25.25 -13.87 -8.33
CA GLU A 223 -24.45 -14.50 -7.28
C GLU A 223 -23.54 -15.60 -7.84
N VAL A 224 -24.05 -16.45 -8.75
CA VAL A 224 -23.25 -17.47 -9.45
C VAL A 224 -22.18 -16.82 -10.35
N ASP A 225 -22.53 -15.76 -11.08
CA ASP A 225 -21.58 -15.07 -11.96
C ASP A 225 -20.43 -14.41 -11.16
N ILE A 226 -20.76 -13.83 -9.99
CA ILE A 226 -19.77 -13.24 -9.06
C ILE A 226 -18.85 -14.34 -8.52
N GLU A 227 -19.41 -15.45 -8.04
CA GLU A 227 -18.61 -16.57 -7.49
C GLU A 227 -17.63 -17.11 -8.53
N GLN A 228 -18.09 -17.31 -9.77
CA GLN A 228 -17.23 -17.75 -10.86
C GLN A 228 -16.13 -16.72 -11.20
N GLN A 229 -16.46 -15.43 -11.17
CA GLN A 229 -15.48 -14.36 -11.38
C GLN A 229 -14.43 -14.32 -10.26
N GLU A 230 -14.84 -14.48 -9.00
CA GLU A 230 -13.94 -14.53 -7.84
C GLU A 230 -12.96 -15.72 -7.94
N GLU A 231 -13.44 -16.89 -8.37
CA GLU A 231 -12.58 -18.05 -8.62
C GLU A 231 -11.53 -17.77 -9.70
N GLN A 232 -11.91 -17.15 -10.82
CA GLN A 232 -10.98 -16.78 -11.89
C GLN A 232 -9.92 -15.77 -11.42
N HIS A 233 -10.33 -14.77 -10.64
CA HIS A 233 -9.40 -13.80 -10.05
C HIS A 233 -8.45 -14.47 -9.08
N SER A 234 -8.94 -15.37 -8.22
CA SER A 234 -8.13 -16.15 -7.30
C SER A 234 -7.08 -16.99 -8.02
N LEU A 235 -7.46 -17.69 -9.09
CA LEU A 235 -6.55 -18.45 -9.94
C LEU A 235 -5.45 -17.55 -10.56
N THR A 236 -5.85 -16.38 -11.06
CA THR A 236 -4.93 -15.42 -11.69
C THR A 236 -3.93 -14.87 -10.68
N ILE A 237 -4.40 -14.52 -9.47
CA ILE A 237 -3.56 -14.08 -8.36
C ILE A 237 -2.57 -15.18 -7.96
N SER A 238 -3.00 -16.45 -7.89
CA SER A 238 -2.13 -17.57 -7.57
C SER A 238 -1.00 -17.73 -8.59
N LYS A 239 -1.32 -17.70 -9.90
CA LYS A 239 -0.33 -17.78 -10.98
C LYS A 239 0.69 -16.64 -10.93
N LEU A 240 0.23 -15.41 -10.67
CA LEU A 240 1.10 -14.24 -10.51
C LEU A 240 2.04 -14.42 -9.31
N LYS A 241 1.50 -14.87 -8.18
CA LYS A 241 2.30 -15.13 -6.97
C LYS A 241 3.39 -16.17 -7.22
N GLU A 242 3.05 -17.30 -7.84
CA GLU A 242 4.01 -18.33 -8.23
C GLU A 242 5.10 -17.76 -9.16
N SER A 243 4.72 -16.91 -10.13
CA SER A 243 5.70 -16.29 -11.04
C SER A 243 6.68 -15.36 -10.31
N TYR A 244 6.20 -14.57 -9.35
CA TYR A 244 7.04 -13.70 -8.55
C TYR A 244 7.94 -14.47 -7.58
N GLU A 245 7.46 -15.56 -6.99
CA GLU A 245 8.28 -16.43 -6.15
C GLU A 245 9.47 -17.02 -6.95
N VAL A 246 9.23 -17.44 -8.18
CA VAL A 246 10.29 -17.90 -9.09
C VAL A 246 11.29 -16.79 -9.42
N GLU A 247 10.82 -15.58 -9.71
CA GLU A 247 11.69 -14.44 -10.03
C GLU A 247 12.53 -13.99 -8.83
N ILE A 248 11.94 -13.93 -7.64
CA ILE A 248 12.65 -13.67 -6.38
C ILE A 248 13.76 -14.72 -6.17
N GLY A 249 13.48 -16.00 -6.44
CA GLY A 249 14.49 -17.05 -6.36
C GLY A 249 15.66 -16.84 -7.32
N LYS A 250 15.40 -16.43 -8.57
CA LYS A 250 16.44 -16.11 -9.55
C LYS A 250 17.31 -14.93 -9.11
N LEU A 251 16.68 -13.83 -8.70
CA LEU A 251 17.39 -12.63 -8.22
C LEU A 251 18.22 -12.92 -6.97
N HIS A 252 17.73 -13.79 -6.08
CA HIS A 252 18.47 -14.20 -4.90
C HIS A 252 19.74 -15.01 -5.27
N ASN A 253 19.64 -15.90 -6.26
CA ASN A 253 20.79 -16.64 -6.78
C ASN A 253 21.81 -15.71 -7.44
N GLU A 254 21.37 -14.79 -8.31
CA GLU A 254 22.24 -13.79 -8.94
C GLU A 254 22.94 -12.90 -7.91
N LEU A 255 22.23 -12.47 -6.87
CA LEU A 255 22.82 -11.69 -5.77
C LEU A 255 23.91 -12.48 -5.05
N ASN A 256 23.70 -13.77 -4.81
CA ASN A 256 24.68 -14.64 -4.17
C ASN A 256 25.92 -14.84 -5.07
N GLU A 257 25.75 -14.99 -6.39
CA GLU A 257 26.85 -15.05 -7.34
C GLU A 257 27.66 -13.75 -7.36
N VAL A 258 27.00 -12.59 -7.46
CA VAL A 258 27.68 -11.27 -7.44
C VAL A 258 28.43 -11.07 -6.12
N LYS A 259 27.84 -11.50 -4.99
CA LYS A 259 28.50 -11.44 -3.68
C LYS A 259 29.74 -12.32 -3.63
N ALA A 260 29.69 -13.53 -4.21
CA ALA A 260 30.84 -14.42 -4.32
C ALA A 260 31.94 -13.81 -5.22
N MET A 261 31.58 -13.26 -6.38
CA MET A 261 32.51 -12.57 -7.27
C MET A 261 33.17 -11.36 -6.59
N ASN A 262 32.41 -10.58 -5.84
CA ASN A 262 32.95 -9.42 -5.11
C ASN A 262 33.91 -9.86 -3.99
N SER A 263 33.60 -10.96 -3.30
CA SER A 263 34.54 -11.57 -2.34
C SER A 263 35.84 -12.00 -3.01
N ALA A 264 35.76 -12.70 -4.15
CA ALA A 264 36.93 -13.12 -4.92
C ALA A 264 37.74 -11.92 -5.43
N LEU A 265 37.07 -10.88 -5.93
CA LEU A 265 37.71 -9.64 -6.37
C LEU A 265 38.42 -8.94 -5.21
N LYS A 266 37.80 -8.89 -4.03
CA LYS A 266 38.38 -8.31 -2.81
C LYS A 266 39.68 -9.03 -2.44
N GLU A 267 39.73 -10.36 -2.52
CA GLU A 267 40.95 -11.14 -2.30
C GLU A 267 42.04 -10.87 -3.35
N VAL A 268 41.66 -10.73 -4.63
CA VAL A 268 42.61 -10.35 -5.69
C VAL A 268 43.17 -8.96 -5.44
N VAL A 269 42.35 -8.00 -5.00
CA VAL A 269 42.77 -6.63 -4.71
C VAL A 269 43.71 -6.58 -3.49
N THR A 270 43.41 -7.32 -2.42
CA THR A 270 44.33 -7.41 -1.26
C THR A 270 45.61 -8.17 -1.61
N GLY A 271 45.54 -9.18 -2.48
CA GLY A 271 46.71 -9.85 -3.06
C GLY A 271 47.57 -8.92 -3.92
N ARG A 272 46.95 -8.03 -4.71
CA ARG A 272 47.67 -6.94 -5.40
C ARG A 272 48.29 -5.94 -4.43
N GLY A 273 47.70 -5.75 -3.24
CA GLY A 273 48.36 -5.01 -2.16
C GLY A 273 49.74 -5.60 -1.81
N LYS A 274 49.87 -6.93 -1.77
CA LYS A 274 51.17 -7.60 -1.61
C LYS A 274 52.10 -7.39 -2.81
N SER A 275 51.56 -7.24 -4.02
CA SER A 275 52.39 -6.88 -5.19
C SER A 275 52.95 -5.46 -5.12
N ALA A 276 52.30 -4.54 -4.38
CA ALA A 276 52.86 -3.22 -4.10
C ALA A 276 54.03 -3.31 -3.11
N GLU A 277 53.95 -4.21 -2.12
CA GLU A 277 55.04 -4.54 -1.18
C GLU A 277 56.24 -5.17 -1.90
N LEU A 278 55.99 -6.13 -2.80
CA LEU A 278 57.01 -6.67 -3.71
C LEU A 278 57.59 -5.62 -4.66
N GLY A 279 56.81 -4.60 -5.05
CA GLY A 279 57.31 -3.45 -5.81
C GLY A 279 58.39 -2.67 -5.05
N GLY A 280 58.26 -2.57 -3.72
CA GLY A 280 59.30 -2.03 -2.85
C GLY A 280 60.57 -2.88 -2.86
N GLU A 281 60.44 -4.20 -2.70
CA GLU A 281 61.56 -5.14 -2.76
C GLU A 281 62.26 -5.14 -4.13
N VAL A 282 61.52 -5.06 -5.23
CA VAL A 282 62.07 -4.97 -6.59
C VAL A 282 62.87 -3.68 -6.77
N ASN A 283 62.40 -2.56 -6.22
CA ASN A 283 63.17 -1.31 -6.26
C ASN A 283 64.45 -1.40 -5.44
N GLU A 284 64.41 -2.02 -4.24
CA GLU A 284 65.61 -2.24 -3.43
C GLU A 284 66.62 -3.17 -4.13
N VAL A 285 66.16 -4.24 -4.80
CA VAL A 285 67.01 -5.11 -5.61
C VAL A 285 67.59 -4.35 -6.80
N LYS A 286 66.81 -3.50 -7.45
CA LYS A 286 67.27 -2.66 -8.57
C LYS A 286 68.38 -1.70 -8.14
N ASP A 287 68.24 -1.08 -6.98
CA ASP A 287 69.26 -0.20 -6.41
C ASP A 287 70.55 -0.98 -6.08
N LYS A 288 70.42 -2.17 -5.47
CA LYS A 288 71.57 -3.07 -5.21
C LYS A 288 72.28 -3.52 -6.49
N VAL A 289 71.53 -3.79 -7.57
CA VAL A 289 72.11 -4.14 -8.87
C VAL A 289 72.90 -2.96 -9.43
N ALA A 290 72.37 -1.74 -9.37
CA ALA A 290 73.07 -0.54 -9.83
C ALA A 290 74.36 -0.27 -9.04
N GLU A 291 74.37 -0.46 -7.72
CA GLU A 291 75.59 -0.37 -6.91
C GLU A 291 76.64 -1.42 -7.30
N LEU A 292 76.22 -2.65 -7.56
CA LEU A 292 77.12 -3.72 -7.99
C LEU A 292 77.71 -3.46 -9.37
N GLU A 293 76.93 -2.91 -10.31
CA GLU A 293 77.43 -2.50 -11.62
C GLU A 293 78.50 -1.41 -11.50
N GLN A 294 78.24 -0.34 -10.73
CA GLN A 294 79.24 0.69 -10.46
C GLN A 294 80.51 0.12 -9.82
N LYS A 295 80.36 -0.78 -8.86
CA LYS A 295 81.51 -1.41 -8.19
C LYS A 295 82.33 -2.26 -9.16
N LYS A 296 81.67 -3.03 -10.03
CA LYS A 296 82.32 -3.83 -11.07
C LYS A 296 83.07 -2.94 -12.07
N GLU A 297 82.47 -1.84 -12.52
CA GLU A 297 83.14 -0.88 -13.40
C GLU A 297 84.38 -0.27 -12.73
N ALA A 298 84.26 0.15 -11.47
CA ALA A 298 85.39 0.68 -10.71
C ALA A 298 86.53 -0.34 -10.57
N GLU A 299 86.21 -1.62 -10.31
CA GLU A 299 87.21 -2.69 -10.25
C GLU A 299 87.88 -2.96 -11.60
N LEU A 300 87.11 -2.98 -12.70
CA LEU A 300 87.66 -3.14 -14.05
C LEU A 300 88.61 -1.99 -14.41
N VAL A 301 88.23 -0.75 -14.08
CA VAL A 301 89.09 0.43 -14.26
C VAL A 301 90.36 0.31 -13.41
N ALA A 302 90.24 -0.09 -12.15
CA ALA A 302 91.39 -0.30 -11.26
C ALA A 302 92.32 -1.40 -11.78
N PHE A 303 91.77 -2.48 -12.33
CA PHE A 303 92.54 -3.57 -12.92
C PHE A 303 93.27 -3.11 -14.19
N GLY A 304 92.58 -2.41 -15.09
CA GLY A 304 93.18 -1.81 -16.29
C GLY A 304 94.34 -0.88 -15.94
N ASN A 305 94.17 -0.03 -14.92
CA ASN A 305 95.23 0.84 -14.43
C ASN A 305 96.45 0.08 -13.88
N ARG A 306 96.25 -1.03 -13.15
CA ARG A 306 97.36 -1.89 -12.70
C ARG A 306 98.08 -2.54 -13.86
N LEU A 307 97.34 -2.98 -14.88
CA LEU A 307 97.89 -3.63 -16.07
C LEU A 307 98.74 -2.64 -16.88
N ALA A 308 98.22 -1.44 -17.14
CA ALA A 308 98.95 -0.36 -17.81
C ALA A 308 100.22 0.09 -17.04
N ARG A 309 100.23 0.00 -15.70
CA ARG A 309 101.46 0.23 -14.91
C ARG A 309 102.50 -0.87 -15.12
N LYS A 310 102.08 -2.14 -15.12
CA LYS A 310 102.98 -3.27 -15.40
C LYS A 310 103.55 -3.20 -16.81
N GLU A 311 102.72 -2.89 -17.81
CA GLU A 311 103.16 -2.71 -19.20
C GLU A 311 104.22 -1.61 -19.32
N ARG A 312 103.98 -0.43 -18.73
CA ARG A 312 104.99 0.65 -18.71
C ARG A 312 106.29 0.23 -18.05
N GLY A 313 106.23 -0.53 -16.95
CA GLY A 313 107.42 -1.07 -16.29
C GLY A 313 108.22 -2.02 -17.18
N LEU A 314 107.52 -2.92 -17.90
CA LEU A 314 108.15 -3.84 -18.85
C LEU A 314 108.75 -3.12 -20.06
N VAL A 315 108.06 -2.11 -20.60
CA VAL A 315 108.58 -1.26 -21.68
C VAL A 315 109.86 -0.56 -21.25
N ALA A 316 109.87 0.07 -20.06
CA ALA A 316 111.06 0.73 -19.53
C ALA A 316 112.24 -0.25 -19.33
N GLN A 317 111.98 -1.47 -18.86
CA GLN A 317 113.02 -2.51 -18.77
C GLN A 317 113.55 -2.92 -20.15
N SER A 318 112.68 -3.09 -21.14
CA SER A 318 113.08 -3.42 -22.51
C SER A 318 113.95 -2.33 -23.13
N GLU A 319 113.59 -1.06 -22.93
CA GLU A 319 114.37 0.09 -23.40
C GLU A 319 115.74 0.16 -22.71
N ALA A 320 115.81 -0.09 -21.41
CA ALA A 320 117.08 -0.17 -20.68
C ALA A 320 118.00 -1.28 -21.23
N MET A 321 117.45 -2.49 -21.45
CA MET A 321 118.22 -3.60 -22.04
C MET A 321 118.69 -3.29 -23.48
N LYS A 322 117.86 -2.62 -24.29
CA LYS A 322 118.28 -2.16 -25.63
C LYS A 322 119.43 -1.16 -25.54
N ALA A 323 119.39 -0.22 -24.60
CA ALA A 323 120.46 0.74 -24.40
C ALA A 323 121.77 0.06 -23.96
N GLU A 324 121.70 -0.94 -23.08
CA GLU A 324 122.88 -1.75 -22.71
C GLU A 324 123.43 -2.52 -23.91
N LEU A 325 122.57 -3.13 -24.73
CA LEU A 325 122.99 -3.80 -25.96
C LEU A 325 123.71 -2.85 -26.93
N GLU A 326 123.19 -1.63 -27.14
CA GLU A 326 123.86 -0.64 -27.98
C GLU A 326 125.21 -0.21 -27.39
N ARG A 327 125.31 -0.07 -26.06
CA ARG A 327 126.58 0.19 -25.39
C ARG A 327 127.60 -0.93 -25.63
N ILE A 328 127.19 -2.19 -25.47
CA ILE A 328 128.02 -3.37 -25.73
C ILE A 328 128.46 -3.42 -27.20
N LYS A 329 127.56 -3.13 -28.16
CA LYS A 329 127.93 -3.05 -29.59
C LYS A 329 128.98 -2.00 -29.86
N VAL A 330 128.87 -0.81 -29.26
CA VAL A 330 129.87 0.26 -29.39
C VAL A 330 131.22 -0.18 -28.82
N GLU A 331 131.22 -0.87 -27.68
CA GLU A 331 132.44 -1.43 -27.09
C GLU A 331 133.06 -2.54 -27.96
N TRP A 332 132.25 -3.45 -28.51
CA TRP A 332 132.70 -4.46 -29.48
C TRP A 332 133.34 -3.83 -30.71
N ALA A 333 132.73 -2.79 -31.29
CA ALA A 333 133.30 -2.09 -32.44
C ALA A 333 134.62 -1.36 -32.10
N LYS A 334 134.87 -1.00 -30.83
CA LYS A 334 136.18 -0.48 -30.40
C LYS A 334 137.21 -1.60 -30.34
N LEU A 335 136.87 -2.72 -29.70
CA LEU A 335 137.73 -3.91 -29.64
C LEU A 335 138.10 -4.42 -31.03
N GLU A 336 137.17 -4.47 -31.96
CA GLU A 336 137.43 -4.90 -33.34
C GLU A 336 138.40 -3.96 -34.08
N ARG A 337 138.33 -2.64 -33.83
CA ARG A 337 139.33 -1.69 -34.33
C ARG A 337 140.69 -1.87 -33.67
N GLU A 338 140.73 -2.18 -32.38
CA GLU A 338 141.98 -2.48 -31.68
C GLU A 338 142.61 -3.80 -32.17
N GLN A 339 141.80 -4.84 -32.39
CA GLN A 339 142.20 -6.09 -33.01
C GLN A 339 142.73 -5.85 -34.43
N SER A 340 142.03 -5.08 -35.25
CA SER A 340 142.51 -4.71 -36.60
C SER A 340 143.84 -3.94 -36.56
N ARG A 341 144.06 -3.08 -35.56
CA ARG A 341 145.35 -2.39 -35.35
C ARG A 341 146.44 -3.37 -34.93
N HIS A 342 146.12 -4.33 -34.08
CA HIS A 342 147.03 -5.39 -33.67
C HIS A 342 147.40 -6.28 -34.86
N ASP A 343 146.43 -6.73 -35.65
CA ASP A 343 146.65 -7.55 -36.85
C ASP A 343 147.47 -6.80 -37.92
N PHE A 344 147.23 -5.49 -38.09
CA PHE A 344 148.06 -4.62 -38.94
C PHE A 344 149.50 -4.48 -38.41
N GLN A 345 149.70 -4.48 -37.09
CA GLN A 345 151.04 -4.50 -36.49
C GLN A 345 151.73 -5.86 -36.66
N VAL A 346 151.00 -6.97 -36.54
CA VAL A 346 151.52 -8.33 -36.77
C VAL A 346 151.95 -8.52 -38.22
N GLN A 347 151.19 -8.00 -39.19
CA GLN A 347 151.54 -8.06 -40.62
C GLN A 347 152.85 -7.30 -40.96
N ARG A 348 153.21 -6.29 -40.15
CA ARG A 348 154.42 -5.46 -40.35
C ARG A 348 155.72 -6.13 -39.91
N TYR A 349 155.64 -7.29 -39.24
CA TYR A 349 156.78 -8.10 -38.82
C TYR A 349 156.93 -9.40 -39.65
N THR A 350 156.13 -9.57 -40.69
CA THR A 350 156.15 -10.75 -41.58
C THR A 350 156.58 -10.47 -43.03
N ASP A 351 157.00 -9.24 -43.34
CA ASP A 351 157.78 -8.87 -44.54
C ASP A 351 159.23 -8.60 -44.12
#